data_AF-R7U0H5-F1
#
_entry.id   AF-R7U0H5-F1
#
_cell.length_a   1.000
_cell.length_b   1.000
_cell.length_c   1.000
_cell.angle_alpha   90.00
_cell.angle_beta   90.00
_cell.angle_gamma   90.00
#
_symmetry.space_group_name_H-M   'P 1'
#
loop_
_entity.id
_entity.type
_entity.pdbx_description
1 polymer ?
#
loop_
_entity_poly.entity_id
_entity_poly.type
_entity_poly.pdbx_seq_one_letter_code
_entity_poly.pdbx_strand_id
1 'polypeptide(L)'
;MYNLLPTLRKIITAEKNFVEITPLGRNLGSTILKSWLDRANRTVSDEQWGVVTEAIEKCNLPLYVKLVFDEISQWRSYSSVKATTLAHSIHASINKLFDRIEMQHGKVLVARALGYITAAKGGLSEAELEDLLSLDEKVLNDVYQYHLPPVRRIPPLLWTRIRSDLPHYFSEREADGINVIFWYHRQFIEASKERYFRNVNFVSEVHDELAEYFLGTWGGGREKPFIYSELQR
;
A
#
# COMPACT_ATOMS: atom_id res chain seq x y z
N MET A 1 -14.53 -15.70 -0.68
CA MET A 1 -13.56 -16.71 -0.24
C MET A 1 -13.85 -17.97 -1.04
N TYR A 2 -12.98 -18.37 -1.96
CA TYR A 2 -13.24 -19.50 -2.86
C TYR A 2 -13.24 -20.78 -2.03
N ASN A 3 -14.32 -21.56 -2.06
CA ASN A 3 -14.53 -22.82 -1.33
C ASN A 3 -13.58 -23.95 -1.79
N LEU A 4 -12.29 -23.66 -1.95
CA LEU A 4 -11.26 -24.53 -2.52
C LEU A 4 -11.03 -25.76 -1.65
N LEU A 5 -10.92 -25.60 -0.32
CA LEU A 5 -10.70 -26.72 0.59
C LEU A 5 -11.87 -27.73 0.58
N PRO A 6 -13.15 -27.30 0.71
CA PRO A 6 -14.29 -28.21 0.52
C PRO A 6 -14.29 -28.93 -0.84
N THR A 7 -13.93 -28.25 -1.92
CA THR A 7 -13.89 -28.83 -3.26
C THR A 7 -12.75 -29.85 -3.40
N LEU A 8 -11.56 -29.54 -2.89
CA LEU A 8 -10.41 -30.44 -2.92
C LEU A 8 -10.63 -31.68 -2.06
N ARG A 9 -11.31 -31.56 -0.92
CA ARG A 9 -11.69 -32.72 -0.08
C ARG A 9 -12.67 -33.68 -0.75
N LYS A 10 -13.42 -33.24 -1.78
CA LYS A 10 -14.26 -34.15 -2.59
C LYS A 10 -13.45 -34.98 -3.58
N ILE A 11 -12.26 -34.52 -3.97
CA ILE A 11 -11.40 -35.15 -4.99
C ILE A 11 -10.31 -35.98 -4.33
N ILE A 12 -9.70 -35.45 -3.26
CA ILE A 12 -8.62 -36.10 -2.52
C ILE A 12 -9.21 -36.63 -1.21
N THR A 13 -9.40 -37.95 -1.14
CA THR A 13 -10.05 -38.64 -0.02
C THR A 13 -9.10 -38.96 1.14
N ALA A 14 -7.79 -39.04 0.87
CA ALA A 14 -6.82 -39.41 1.89
C ALA A 14 -6.39 -38.19 2.74
N GLU A 15 -6.73 -38.18 4.02
CA GLU A 15 -6.40 -37.08 4.95
C GLU A 15 -4.89 -36.84 5.09
N LYS A 16 -4.07 -37.88 4.93
CA LYS A 16 -2.60 -37.79 4.93
C LYS A 16 -2.02 -36.85 3.87
N ASN A 17 -2.81 -36.50 2.86
CA ASN A 17 -2.42 -35.58 1.79
C ASN A 17 -2.70 -34.12 2.14
N PHE A 18 -3.27 -33.84 3.32
CA PHE A 18 -3.53 -32.49 3.80
C PHE A 18 -2.62 -32.18 4.98
N VAL A 19 -1.91 -31.05 4.91
CA VAL A 19 -1.10 -30.52 6.01
C VAL A 19 -1.70 -29.18 6.41
N GLU A 20 -2.09 -29.07 7.69
CA GLU A 20 -2.58 -27.80 8.23
C GLU A 20 -1.39 -26.86 8.51
N ILE A 21 -1.48 -25.64 8.00
CA ILE A 21 -0.51 -24.59 8.28
C ILE A 21 -1.04 -23.80 9.47
N THR A 22 -0.44 -24.02 10.64
CA THR A 22 -0.77 -23.25 11.85
C THR A 22 -0.15 -21.85 11.79
N PRO A 23 -0.69 -20.87 12.54
CA PRO A 23 -0.03 -19.59 12.73
C PRO A 23 1.37 -19.75 13.35
N LEU A 24 2.25 -18.75 13.21
CA LEU A 24 3.64 -18.86 13.67
C LEU A 24 3.77 -19.16 15.17
N GLY A 25 2.82 -18.70 15.96
CA GLY A 25 2.95 -18.69 17.41
C GLY A 25 3.89 -17.59 17.93
N ARG A 26 3.73 -17.26 19.21
CA ARG A 26 4.40 -16.13 19.86
C ARG A 26 5.92 -16.26 19.87
N ASN A 27 6.42 -17.47 20.14
CA ASN A 27 7.85 -17.72 20.31
C ASN A 27 8.60 -17.56 18.99
N LEU A 28 8.13 -18.18 17.91
CA LEU A 28 8.76 -18.04 16.58
C LEU A 28 8.64 -16.61 16.05
N GLY A 29 7.47 -15.96 16.20
CA GLY A 29 7.30 -14.56 15.80
C GLY A 29 8.29 -13.62 16.51
N SER A 30 8.45 -13.79 17.83
CA SER A 30 9.41 -13.01 18.62
C SER A 30 10.86 -13.26 18.19
N THR A 31 11.24 -14.51 17.93
CA THR A 31 12.58 -14.88 17.45
C THR A 31 12.88 -14.28 16.09
N ILE A 32 11.92 -14.31 15.17
CA ILE A 32 12.05 -13.73 13.83
C ILE A 32 12.23 -12.21 13.92
N LEU A 33 11.42 -11.52 14.73
CA LEU A 33 11.56 -10.09 14.94
C LEU A 33 12.94 -9.72 15.49
N LYS A 34 13.43 -10.44 16.51
CA LYS A 34 14.78 -10.21 17.05
C LYS A 34 15.85 -10.41 15.97
N SER A 35 15.74 -11.45 15.16
CA SER A 35 16.68 -11.69 14.06
C SER A 35 16.63 -10.60 12.98
N TRP A 36 15.44 -10.10 12.63
CA TRP A 36 15.31 -9.01 11.66
C TRP A 36 15.81 -7.67 12.20
N LEU A 37 15.57 -7.38 13.48
CA LEU A 37 16.10 -6.19 14.15
C LEU A 37 17.62 -6.19 14.20
N ASP A 38 18.23 -7.32 14.54
CA ASP A 38 19.68 -7.51 14.56
C ASP A 38 20.29 -7.26 13.17
N ARG A 39 19.70 -7.86 12.12
CA ARG A 39 20.12 -7.64 10.72
C ARG A 39 19.97 -6.18 10.28
N ALA A 40 18.99 -5.46 10.81
CA ALA A 40 18.76 -4.05 10.52
C ALA A 40 19.61 -3.11 11.38
N ASN A 41 20.47 -3.63 12.27
CA ASN A 41 21.20 -2.85 13.29
C ASN A 41 20.29 -1.96 14.13
N ARG A 42 19.10 -2.48 14.50
CA ARG A 42 18.10 -1.79 15.31
C ARG A 42 17.93 -2.48 16.65
N THR A 43 17.80 -1.69 17.71
CA THR A 43 17.49 -2.17 19.07
C THR A 43 16.21 -1.52 19.55
N VAL A 44 15.43 -2.28 20.31
CA VAL A 44 14.15 -1.84 20.90
C VAL A 44 14.31 -1.95 22.42
N SER A 45 13.78 -0.98 23.18
CA SER A 45 13.86 -1.02 24.65
C SER A 45 12.98 -2.13 25.24
N ASP A 46 13.25 -2.55 26.48
CA ASP A 46 12.45 -3.59 27.14
C ASP A 46 10.97 -3.19 27.29
N GLU A 47 10.69 -1.90 27.56
CA GLU A 47 9.33 -1.36 27.62
C GLU A 47 8.62 -1.46 26.26
N GLN A 48 9.31 -1.08 25.18
CA GLN A 48 8.79 -1.18 23.82
C GLN A 48 8.59 -2.65 23.41
N TRP A 49 9.46 -3.54 23.85
CA TRP A 49 9.35 -4.97 23.61
C TRP A 49 8.14 -5.60 24.31
N GLY A 50 7.74 -5.06 25.47
CA GLY A 50 6.49 -5.41 26.14
C GLY A 50 5.27 -5.20 25.24
N VAL A 51 5.19 -4.05 24.57
CA VAL A 51 4.09 -3.73 23.63
C VAL A 51 4.11 -4.67 22.42
N VAL A 52 5.29 -4.95 21.85
CA VAL A 52 5.45 -5.90 20.74
C VAL A 52 4.94 -7.27 21.11
N THR A 53 5.26 -7.73 22.32
CA THR A 53 4.89 -9.05 22.80
C THR A 53 3.37 -9.18 22.96
N GLU A 54 2.72 -8.17 23.54
CA GLU A 54 1.25 -8.11 23.65
C GLU A 54 0.58 -8.13 22.26
N ALA A 55 1.17 -7.39 21.31
CA ALA A 55 0.63 -7.28 19.96
C ALA A 55 0.71 -8.60 19.18
N ILE A 56 1.81 -9.36 19.32
CA ILE A 56 2.00 -10.68 18.68
C ILE A 56 1.10 -11.75 19.32
N GLU A 57 0.80 -11.62 20.60
CA GLU A 57 -0.11 -12.54 21.28
C GLU A 57 -1.53 -12.47 20.71
N LYS A 58 -1.96 -11.27 20.30
CA LYS A 58 -3.27 -11.06 19.66
C LYS A 58 -3.27 -11.45 18.18
N CYS A 59 -2.17 -11.24 17.45
CA CYS A 59 -2.05 -11.64 16.05
C CYS A 59 -0.65 -12.19 15.75
N ASN A 60 -0.58 -13.45 15.30
CA ASN A 60 0.67 -14.17 15.06
C ASN A 60 0.80 -14.66 13.61
N LEU A 61 0.17 -13.95 12.68
CA LEU A 61 0.26 -14.23 11.25
C LEU A 61 1.56 -13.65 10.67
N PRO A 62 2.22 -14.31 9.70
CA PRO A 62 3.50 -13.86 9.16
C PRO A 62 3.50 -12.42 8.63
N LEU A 63 2.44 -12.03 7.92
CA LEU A 63 2.29 -10.65 7.42
C LEU A 63 2.23 -9.64 8.56
N TYR A 64 1.56 -9.96 9.65
CA TYR A 64 1.49 -9.09 10.80
C TYR A 64 2.86 -8.91 11.46
N VAL A 65 3.63 -10.00 11.60
CA VAL A 65 5.02 -9.94 12.12
C VAL A 65 5.87 -9.00 11.24
N LYS A 66 5.71 -9.06 9.91
CA LYS A 66 6.38 -8.13 9.00
C LYS A 66 5.94 -6.67 9.19
N LEU A 67 4.64 -6.41 9.28
CA LEU A 67 4.10 -5.05 9.55
C LEU A 67 4.61 -4.49 10.89
N VAL A 68 4.64 -5.32 11.94
CA VAL A 68 5.18 -4.94 13.25
C VAL A 68 6.67 -4.64 13.15
N PHE A 69 7.45 -5.47 12.46
CA PHE A 69 8.87 -5.22 12.24
C PHE A 69 9.13 -3.87 11.57
N ASP A 70 8.37 -3.56 10.51
CA ASP A 70 8.54 -2.30 9.78
C ASP A 70 8.14 -1.10 10.67
N GLU A 71 7.14 -1.24 11.54
CA GLU A 71 6.73 -0.21 12.50
C GLU A 71 7.79 0.04 13.58
N ILE A 72 8.26 -1.01 14.25
CA ILE A 72 9.22 -0.87 15.36
C ILE A 72 10.60 -0.44 14.87
N SER A 73 10.94 -0.74 13.62
CA SER A 73 12.19 -0.25 13.01
C SER A 73 12.22 1.26 12.89
N GLN A 74 11.05 1.93 12.87
CA GLN A 74 10.94 3.39 12.85
C GLN A 74 10.97 4.02 14.25
N TRP A 75 10.79 3.24 15.33
CA TRP A 75 10.78 3.77 16.69
C TRP A 75 12.16 4.26 17.11
N ARG A 76 12.20 5.41 17.78
CA ARG A 76 13.43 5.91 18.40
C ARG A 76 13.45 5.50 19.87
N SER A 77 14.63 5.42 20.47
CA SER A 77 14.78 5.02 21.87
C SER A 77 14.05 5.96 22.85
N TYR A 78 13.81 7.21 22.44
CA TYR A 78 13.09 8.23 23.21
C TYR A 78 11.64 8.43 22.74
N SER A 79 11.13 7.59 21.83
CA SER A 79 9.73 7.65 21.41
C SER A 79 8.82 7.36 22.60
N SER A 80 7.88 8.27 22.88
CA SER A 80 6.95 8.14 24.00
C SER A 80 5.98 6.96 23.82
N VAL A 81 5.42 6.45 24.93
CA VAL A 81 4.47 5.32 24.94
C VAL A 81 3.27 5.51 24.00
N LYS A 82 2.82 6.77 23.80
CA LYS A 82 1.74 7.10 22.85
C LYS A 82 2.15 6.92 21.38
N ALA A 83 3.42 7.17 21.07
CA ALA A 83 3.98 6.96 19.74
C ALA A 83 4.28 5.48 19.46
N THR A 84 4.50 4.67 20.50
CA THR A 84 4.82 3.23 20.41
C THR A 84 3.58 2.35 20.56
N THR A 85 2.48 2.71 19.91
CA THR A 85 1.26 1.87 19.89
C THR A 85 1.26 0.97 18.66
N LEU A 86 0.96 -0.32 18.85
CA LEU A 86 0.78 -1.26 17.74
C LEU A 86 -0.70 -1.57 17.55
N ALA A 87 -1.13 -1.67 16.30
CA ALA A 87 -2.47 -2.12 15.98
C ALA A 87 -2.55 -3.64 16.17
N HIS A 88 -3.67 -4.17 16.68
CA HIS A 88 -3.79 -5.59 17.02
C HIS A 88 -4.31 -6.48 15.87
N SER A 89 -4.41 -5.94 14.66
CA SER A 89 -4.83 -6.68 13.47
C SER A 89 -4.05 -6.23 12.25
N ILE A 90 -3.94 -7.12 11.25
CA ILE A 90 -3.33 -6.80 9.96
C ILE A 90 -4.04 -5.60 9.32
N HIS A 91 -5.37 -5.62 9.28
CA HIS A 91 -6.16 -4.56 8.66
C HIS A 91 -5.94 -3.20 9.33
N ALA A 92 -5.94 -3.15 10.66
CA ALA A 92 -5.68 -1.90 11.39
C ALA A 92 -4.23 -1.42 11.22
N SER A 93 -3.26 -2.35 11.13
CA SER A 93 -1.85 -2.02 10.88
C SER A 93 -1.65 -1.41 9.50
N ILE A 94 -2.28 -1.98 8.46
CA ILE A 94 -2.24 -1.44 7.09
C ILE A 94 -2.89 -0.05 7.05
N ASN A 95 -4.02 0.15 7.73
CA ASN A 95 -4.64 1.47 7.77
C ASN A 95 -3.75 2.51 8.46
N LYS A 96 -3.09 2.16 9.57
CA LYS A 96 -2.14 3.05 10.25
C LYS A 96 -0.93 3.39 9.37
N LEU A 97 -0.48 2.44 8.56
CA LEU A 97 0.55 2.67 7.54
C LEU A 97 0.06 3.67 6.48
N PHE A 98 -1.14 3.48 5.93
CA PHE A 98 -1.75 4.42 4.98
C PHE A 98 -1.95 5.81 5.57
N ASP A 99 -2.43 5.92 6.82
CA ASP A 99 -2.57 7.19 7.54
C ASP A 99 -1.24 7.96 7.57
N ARG A 100 -0.14 7.27 7.88
CA ARG A 100 1.20 7.88 7.94
C ARG A 100 1.65 8.42 6.61
N ILE A 101 1.50 7.62 5.55
CA ILE A 101 1.95 7.99 4.21
C ILE A 101 1.11 9.15 3.66
N GLU A 102 -0.21 9.12 3.89
CA GLU A 102 -1.10 10.24 3.57
C GLU A 102 -0.72 11.52 4.30
N MET A 103 -0.33 11.43 5.58
CA MET A 103 0.15 12.60 6.34
C MET A 103 1.48 13.15 5.81
N GLN A 104 2.35 12.29 5.27
CA GLN A 104 3.68 12.69 4.79
C GLN A 104 3.67 13.25 3.37
N HIS A 105 2.90 12.65 2.47
CA HIS A 105 2.93 12.98 1.03
C HIS A 105 1.67 13.69 0.52
N GLY A 106 0.66 13.85 1.37
CA GLY A 106 -0.62 14.42 1.00
C GLY A 106 -1.67 13.34 0.71
N LYS A 107 -2.86 13.53 1.26
CA LYS A 107 -3.94 12.54 1.20
C LYS A 107 -4.44 12.31 -0.23
N VAL A 108 -4.57 13.37 -1.03
CA VAL A 108 -5.12 13.27 -2.40
C VAL A 108 -4.18 12.46 -3.29
N LEU A 109 -2.90 12.83 -3.29
CA LEU A 109 -1.87 12.14 -4.07
C LEU A 109 -1.80 10.64 -3.72
N VAL A 110 -1.72 10.31 -2.43
CA VAL A 110 -1.60 8.92 -1.97
C VAL A 110 -2.88 8.13 -2.26
N ALA A 111 -4.05 8.69 -1.98
CA ALA A 111 -5.32 8.03 -2.24
C ALA A 111 -5.49 7.70 -3.73
N ARG A 112 -5.14 8.64 -4.62
CA ARG A 112 -5.21 8.43 -6.07
C ARG A 112 -4.19 7.41 -6.55
N ALA A 113 -2.92 7.52 -6.14
CA ALA A 113 -1.88 6.56 -6.52
C ALA A 113 -2.23 5.13 -6.09
N LEU A 114 -2.59 4.93 -4.81
CA LEU A 114 -2.99 3.61 -4.31
C LEU A 114 -4.33 3.16 -4.91
N GLY A 115 -5.24 4.08 -5.19
CA GLY A 115 -6.50 3.84 -5.88
C GLY A 115 -6.28 3.24 -7.28
N TYR A 116 -5.43 3.85 -8.10
CA TYR A 116 -5.09 3.34 -9.44
C TYR A 116 -4.49 1.95 -9.39
N ILE A 117 -3.49 1.72 -8.53
CA ILE A 117 -2.87 0.40 -8.35
C ILE A 117 -3.90 -0.66 -7.93
N THR A 118 -4.89 -0.25 -7.12
CA THR A 118 -5.94 -1.15 -6.62
C THR A 118 -7.03 -1.44 -7.65
N ALA A 119 -7.33 -0.47 -8.52
CA ALA A 119 -8.30 -0.61 -9.62
C ALA A 119 -7.71 -1.38 -10.81
N ALA A 120 -6.40 -1.26 -11.05
CA ALA A 120 -5.73 -1.94 -12.16
C ALA A 120 -5.71 -3.47 -11.95
N LYS A 121 -6.26 -4.21 -12.93
CA LYS A 121 -6.35 -5.68 -12.85
C LYS A 121 -4.99 -6.37 -13.00
N GLY A 122 -4.15 -5.87 -13.92
CA GLY A 122 -2.82 -6.43 -14.20
C GLY A 122 -1.70 -5.84 -13.36
N GLY A 123 -1.95 -4.73 -12.66
CA GLY A 123 -0.91 -3.83 -12.16
C GLY A 123 -0.71 -2.65 -13.10
N LEU A 124 0.20 -1.75 -12.72
CA LEU A 124 0.59 -0.58 -13.50
C LEU A 124 2.11 -0.46 -13.48
N SER A 125 2.73 -0.21 -14.62
CA SER A 125 4.14 0.19 -14.66
C SER A 125 4.32 1.57 -14.00
N GLU A 126 5.56 1.89 -13.62
CA GLU A 126 5.86 3.20 -13.03
C GLU A 126 5.53 4.35 -13.98
N ALA A 127 5.80 4.19 -15.27
CA ALA A 127 5.47 5.18 -16.29
C ALA A 127 3.95 5.39 -16.41
N GLU A 128 3.17 4.31 -16.45
CA GLU A 128 1.71 4.41 -16.53
C GLU A 128 1.12 5.08 -15.30
N LEU A 129 1.63 4.75 -14.11
CA LEU A 129 1.17 5.39 -12.87
C LEU A 129 1.54 6.89 -12.83
N GLU A 130 2.74 7.26 -13.26
CA GLU A 130 3.14 8.67 -13.37
C GLU A 130 2.27 9.44 -14.37
N ASP A 131 1.97 8.84 -15.52
CA ASP A 131 1.10 9.44 -16.53
C ASP A 131 -0.34 9.59 -16.02
N LEU A 132 -0.88 8.58 -15.35
CA LEU A 132 -2.21 8.63 -14.72
C LEU A 132 -2.29 9.77 -13.68
N LEU A 133 -1.30 9.86 -12.79
CA LEU A 133 -1.22 10.94 -11.80
C LEU A 133 -1.05 12.33 -12.47
N SER A 134 -0.45 12.37 -13.66
CA SER A 134 -0.29 13.59 -14.45
C SER A 134 -1.53 13.96 -15.26
N LEU A 135 -2.46 13.04 -15.44
CA LEU A 135 -3.76 13.30 -16.08
C LEU A 135 -4.87 13.59 -15.05
N ASP A 136 -4.62 13.34 -13.77
CA ASP A 136 -5.56 13.62 -12.68
C ASP A 136 -5.47 15.09 -12.25
N GLU A 137 -6.51 15.84 -12.60
CA GLU A 137 -6.59 17.27 -12.28
C GLU A 137 -6.61 17.52 -10.77
N LYS A 138 -7.20 16.62 -9.97
CA LYS A 138 -7.25 16.76 -8.50
C LYS A 138 -5.85 16.60 -7.90
N VAL A 139 -5.08 15.64 -8.39
CA VAL A 139 -3.68 15.46 -7.97
C VAL A 139 -2.84 16.66 -8.37
N LEU A 140 -2.94 17.10 -9.62
CA LEU A 140 -2.16 18.24 -10.09
C LEU A 140 -2.51 19.54 -9.36
N ASN A 141 -3.79 19.77 -9.03
CA ASN A 141 -4.21 20.92 -8.23
C ASN A 141 -3.69 20.85 -6.78
N ASP A 142 -3.64 19.65 -6.19
CA ASP A 142 -3.09 19.44 -4.85
C ASP A 142 -1.56 19.62 -4.80
N VAL A 143 -0.85 19.23 -5.87
CA VAL A 143 0.62 19.37 -5.98
C VAL A 143 1.03 20.80 -6.32
N TYR A 144 0.33 21.46 -7.25
CA TYR A 144 0.68 22.78 -7.78
C TYR A 144 -0.22 23.88 -7.21
N GLN A 145 -0.21 24.04 -5.89
CA GLN A 145 -1.08 25.02 -5.21
C GLN A 145 -0.66 26.47 -5.48
N TYR A 146 0.64 26.74 -5.60
CA TYR A 146 1.19 28.10 -5.61
C TYR A 146 1.92 28.49 -6.91
N HIS A 147 2.33 27.51 -7.71
CA HIS A 147 3.04 27.76 -8.96
C HIS A 147 2.70 26.68 -9.98
N LEU A 148 2.54 27.09 -11.24
CA LEU A 148 2.32 26.18 -12.35
C LEU A 148 3.65 25.90 -13.06
N PRO A 149 3.97 24.64 -13.34
CA PRO A 149 5.14 24.30 -14.15
C PRO A 149 4.87 24.65 -15.63
N PRO A 150 5.92 24.85 -16.44
CA PRO A 150 5.77 25.03 -17.89
C PRO A 150 5.08 23.84 -18.58
N VAL A 151 5.27 22.64 -18.04
CA VAL A 151 4.58 21.40 -18.46
C VAL A 151 3.88 20.83 -17.24
N ARG A 152 2.55 20.75 -17.30
CA ARG A 152 1.70 20.29 -16.19
C ARG A 152 1.72 18.76 -16.07
N ARG A 153 2.80 18.24 -15.49
CA ARG A 153 3.02 16.80 -15.22
C ARG A 153 3.43 16.64 -13.76
N ILE A 154 3.12 15.52 -13.12
CA ILE A 154 3.59 15.28 -11.76
C ILE A 154 5.13 15.22 -11.72
N PRO A 155 5.81 15.82 -10.72
CA PRO A 155 7.25 15.61 -10.55
C PRO A 155 7.51 14.12 -10.25
N PRO A 156 8.36 13.41 -11.03
CA PRO A 156 8.58 11.97 -10.86
C PRO A 156 8.97 11.56 -9.44
N LEU A 157 9.72 12.44 -8.76
CA LEU A 157 10.21 12.23 -7.40
C LEU A 157 9.09 12.05 -6.36
N LEU A 158 7.87 12.55 -6.60
CA LEU A 158 6.76 12.40 -5.65
C LEU A 158 6.34 10.93 -5.51
N TRP A 159 6.15 10.23 -6.63
CA TRP A 159 5.83 8.81 -6.59
C TRP A 159 6.99 7.99 -6.03
N THR A 160 8.23 8.29 -6.45
CA THR A 160 9.42 7.58 -5.95
C THR A 160 9.50 7.62 -4.41
N ARG A 161 9.18 8.77 -3.79
CA ARG A 161 9.17 8.92 -2.32
C ARG A 161 8.04 8.12 -1.65
N ILE A 162 6.84 8.13 -2.22
CA ILE A 162 5.73 7.31 -1.72
C ILE A 162 6.10 5.83 -1.77
N ARG A 163 6.69 5.38 -2.88
CA ARG A 163 7.14 4.01 -3.07
C ARG A 163 8.24 3.62 -2.08
N SER A 164 9.19 4.52 -1.79
CA SER A 164 10.24 4.26 -0.81
C SER A 164 9.73 4.10 0.62
N ASP A 165 8.58 4.70 0.94
CA ASP A 165 7.90 4.56 2.24
C ASP A 165 6.97 3.34 2.31
N LEU A 166 6.80 2.62 1.20
CA LEU A 166 6.08 1.34 1.09
C LEU A 166 7.01 0.19 0.63
N PRO A 167 8.21 0.01 1.23
CA PRO A 167 9.16 -0.97 0.73
C PRO A 167 8.60 -2.38 0.95
N HIS A 168 8.68 -3.21 -0.09
CA HIS A 168 8.27 -4.62 -0.07
C HIS A 168 6.76 -4.89 0.12
N TYR A 169 5.90 -3.87 0.10
CA TYR A 169 4.44 -4.07 0.03
C TYR A 169 3.90 -4.11 -1.39
N PHE A 170 4.74 -3.75 -2.35
CA PHE A 170 4.51 -3.98 -3.76
C PHE A 170 5.34 -5.16 -4.28
N SER A 171 4.75 -5.94 -5.18
CA SER A 171 5.41 -6.93 -6.01
C SER A 171 5.55 -6.40 -7.42
N GLU A 172 6.71 -6.60 -8.01
CA GLU A 172 6.92 -6.44 -9.45
C GLU A 172 6.48 -7.71 -10.18
N ARG A 173 5.77 -7.55 -11.28
CA ARG A 173 5.25 -8.65 -12.13
C ARG A 173 5.47 -8.28 -13.57
N GLU A 174 5.60 -9.29 -14.43
CA GLU A 174 5.60 -9.06 -15.86
C GLU A 174 4.17 -9.17 -16.40
N ALA A 175 3.73 -8.15 -17.13
CA ALA A 175 2.49 -8.15 -17.90
C ALA A 175 2.79 -7.58 -19.29
N ASP A 176 2.46 -8.34 -20.34
CA ASP A 176 2.66 -7.95 -21.75
C ASP A 176 4.10 -7.48 -22.08
N GLY A 177 5.10 -8.10 -21.43
CA GLY A 177 6.52 -7.77 -21.62
C GLY A 177 6.99 -6.51 -20.88
N ILE A 178 6.15 -5.92 -20.04
CA ILE A 178 6.44 -4.74 -19.23
C ILE A 178 6.42 -5.12 -17.75
N ASN A 179 7.32 -4.53 -16.97
CA ASN A 179 7.31 -4.68 -15.52
C ASN A 179 6.24 -3.76 -14.89
N VAL A 180 5.29 -4.36 -14.19
CA VAL A 180 4.17 -3.69 -13.53
C VAL A 180 4.22 -3.88 -12.02
N ILE A 181 3.86 -2.82 -11.31
CA ILE A 181 3.70 -2.77 -9.87
C ILE A 181 2.31 -3.30 -9.51
N PHE A 182 2.27 -4.21 -8.54
CA PHE A 182 1.04 -4.73 -7.97
C PHE A 182 1.16 -4.93 -6.46
N TRP A 183 0.04 -5.03 -5.75
CA TRP A 183 0.05 -5.33 -4.31
C TRP A 183 0.67 -6.71 -4.02
N TYR A 184 1.64 -6.75 -3.11
CA TYR A 184 2.28 -8.00 -2.70
C TYR A 184 1.30 -8.97 -2.04
N HIS A 185 0.40 -8.45 -1.19
CA HIS A 185 -0.53 -9.28 -0.42
C HIS A 185 -1.98 -8.82 -0.56
N ARG A 186 -2.91 -9.79 -0.62
CA ARG A 186 -4.36 -9.56 -0.77
C ARG A 186 -4.95 -8.61 0.27
N GLN A 187 -4.42 -8.65 1.50
CA GLN A 187 -4.88 -7.78 2.60
C GLN A 187 -4.66 -6.29 2.32
N PHE A 188 -3.62 -5.92 1.54
CA PHE A 188 -3.46 -4.53 1.11
C PHE A 188 -4.51 -4.13 0.08
N ILE A 189 -4.86 -5.04 -0.84
CA ILE A 189 -5.94 -4.82 -1.80
C ILE A 189 -7.26 -4.60 -1.06
N GLU A 190 -7.57 -5.46 -0.09
CA GLU A 190 -8.80 -5.36 0.71
C GLU A 190 -8.83 -4.07 1.53
N ALA A 191 -7.74 -3.74 2.24
CA ALA A 191 -7.65 -2.51 3.02
C ALA A 191 -7.75 -1.25 2.14
N SER A 192 -7.09 -1.25 0.97
CA SER A 192 -7.14 -0.14 0.02
C SER A 192 -8.55 0.05 -0.55
N LYS A 193 -9.24 -1.05 -0.94
CA LYS A 193 -10.64 -0.99 -1.39
C LYS A 193 -11.56 -0.49 -0.29
N GLU A 194 -11.40 -1.01 0.93
CA GLU A 194 -12.21 -0.58 2.05
C GLU A 194 -11.99 0.89 2.40
N ARG A 195 -10.76 1.39 2.26
CA ARG A 195 -10.42 2.78 2.58
C ARG A 195 -10.86 3.76 1.49
N TYR A 196 -10.54 3.47 0.23
CA TYR A 196 -10.73 4.42 -0.87
C TYR A 196 -11.99 4.15 -1.70
N PHE A 197 -12.41 2.89 -1.84
CA PHE A 197 -13.51 2.52 -2.75
C PHE A 197 -14.88 2.49 -2.08
N ARG A 198 -15.00 2.98 -0.84
CA ARG A 198 -16.31 3.22 -0.21
C ARG A 198 -17.06 4.40 -0.85
N ASN A 199 -16.33 5.38 -1.39
CA ASN A 199 -16.93 6.51 -2.09
C ASN A 199 -17.12 6.15 -3.56
N VAL A 200 -18.37 5.94 -3.98
CA VAL A 200 -18.72 5.55 -5.35
C VAL A 200 -18.23 6.58 -6.38
N ASN A 201 -18.25 7.87 -6.06
CA ASN A 201 -17.77 8.92 -6.97
C ASN A 201 -16.26 8.78 -7.20
N PHE A 202 -15.49 8.57 -6.13
CA PHE A 202 -14.04 8.34 -6.23
C PHE A 202 -13.72 7.09 -7.07
N VAL A 203 -14.48 6.01 -6.88
CA VAL A 203 -14.33 4.77 -7.65
C VAL A 203 -14.60 5.00 -9.12
N SER A 204 -15.70 5.69 -9.45
CA SER A 204 -16.03 6.03 -10.83
C SER A 204 -14.90 6.85 -11.45
N GLU A 205 -14.47 7.93 -10.80
CA GLU A 205 -13.41 8.81 -11.31
C GLU A 205 -12.10 8.05 -11.58
N VAL A 206 -11.66 7.21 -10.64
CA VAL A 206 -10.45 6.39 -10.81
C VAL A 206 -10.58 5.44 -12.00
N HIS A 207 -11.73 4.80 -12.18
CA HIS A 207 -11.97 3.90 -13.31
C HIS A 207 -12.11 4.64 -14.64
N ASP A 208 -12.74 5.82 -14.64
CA ASP A 208 -12.90 6.68 -15.81
C ASP A 208 -11.55 7.20 -16.29
N GLU A 209 -10.70 7.68 -15.37
CA GLU A 209 -9.33 8.14 -15.68
C GLU A 209 -8.45 7.00 -16.21
N LEU A 210 -8.54 5.81 -15.60
CA LEU A 210 -7.86 4.61 -16.12
C LEU A 210 -8.34 4.27 -17.54
N ALA A 211 -9.64 4.30 -17.78
CA ALA A 211 -10.20 4.00 -19.10
C ALA A 211 -9.74 5.04 -20.14
N GLU A 212 -9.79 6.32 -19.82
CA GLU A 212 -9.30 7.39 -20.71
C GLU A 212 -7.81 7.23 -21.06
N TYR A 213 -6.98 6.86 -20.07
CA TYR A 213 -5.56 6.63 -20.27
C TYR A 213 -5.31 5.48 -21.25
N PHE A 214 -5.90 4.30 -20.99
CA PHE A 214 -5.68 3.12 -21.83
C PHE A 214 -6.36 3.20 -23.21
N LEU A 215 -7.42 4.02 -23.35
CA LEU A 215 -8.00 4.35 -24.66
C LEU A 215 -7.17 5.38 -25.43
N GLY A 216 -6.16 5.99 -24.80
CA GLY A 216 -5.34 7.02 -25.42
C GLY A 216 -6.11 8.31 -25.70
N THR A 217 -7.16 8.62 -24.92
CA THR A 217 -8.04 9.78 -25.14
C THR A 217 -7.26 11.09 -25.26
N TRP A 218 -6.18 11.21 -24.48
CA TRP A 218 -5.28 12.37 -24.41
C TRP A 218 -3.89 12.09 -25.02
N GLY A 219 -3.77 11.01 -25.79
CA GLY A 219 -2.56 10.67 -26.53
C GLY A 219 -2.45 11.40 -27.87
N GLY A 220 -1.32 11.25 -28.56
CA GLY A 220 -1.17 11.70 -29.95
C GLY A 220 -1.19 13.22 -30.15
N GLY A 221 -0.82 14.00 -29.13
CA GLY A 221 -0.78 15.47 -29.18
C GLY A 221 -2.09 16.16 -28.80
N ARG A 222 -3.11 15.41 -28.36
CA ARG A 222 -4.35 15.98 -27.83
C ARG A 222 -4.19 16.37 -26.36
N GLU A 223 -4.19 17.67 -26.09
CA GLU A 223 -4.06 18.19 -24.73
C GLU A 223 -5.36 18.01 -23.93
N LYS A 224 -5.24 17.59 -22.67
CA LYS A 224 -6.36 17.52 -21.73
C LYS A 224 -6.69 18.95 -21.25
N PRO A 225 -7.94 19.43 -21.46
CA PRO A 225 -8.32 20.75 -20.97
C PRO A 225 -8.28 20.75 -19.43
N PHE A 226 -7.84 21.86 -18.85
CA PHE A 226 -7.81 22.02 -17.40
C PHE A 226 -8.33 23.40 -16.99
N ILE A 227 -8.87 23.51 -15.78
CA ILE A 227 -9.40 24.75 -15.24
C ILE A 227 -8.47 25.22 -14.11
N TYR A 228 -8.09 26.50 -14.13
CA TYR A 228 -7.33 27.12 -13.04
C TYR A 228 -8.17 27.15 -11.76
N SER A 229 -7.62 26.63 -10.67
CA SER A 229 -8.22 26.82 -9.35
C SER A 229 -8.10 28.29 -8.91
N GLU A 230 -8.94 28.73 -7.96
CA GLU A 230 -8.92 30.12 -7.48
C GLU A 230 -7.56 30.55 -6.90
N LEU A 231 -6.78 29.60 -6.36
CA LEU A 231 -5.44 29.85 -5.82
C LEU A 231 -4.36 29.97 -6.92
N GLN A 232 -4.65 29.45 -8.12
CA GLN A 232 -3.74 29.45 -9.28
C GLN A 232 -4.05 30.58 -10.27
N ARG A 233 -5.16 31.30 -10.09
CA ARG A 233 -5.52 32.50 -10.85
C ARG A 233 -4.82 33.73 -10.29
#